data_AF-A0A927FLC7-F1
#
_entry.id   AF-A0A927FLC7-F1
#
_cell.length_a   1.000
_cell.length_b   1.000
_cell.length_c   1.000
_cell.angle_alpha   90.00
_cell.angle_beta   90.00
_cell.angle_gamma   90.00
#
_symmetry.space_group_name_H-M   'P 1'
#
loop_
_entity.id
_entity.type
_entity.pdbx_description
1 polymer ?
#
loop_
_entity_poly.entity_id
_entity_poly.type
_entity_poly.pdbx_seq_one_letter_code
_entity_poly.pdbx_strand_id
1 'polypeptide(L)'
;MEVATLPDVEHADAVVRPVPPALASSRTLGPRETRILGHDIAVRPDWWAKELGDHGLGEETFDAPESVLTRGDLFALGQHATDDPASARRLLWATLSWGTGTKHRNNRARIASVARDPDGVGAALMKAAELSRTDAYAAYQAMAPDGRNLVSFMGPPFFTKFLYFAGGGSPDHPCLILDSVVARSLANLDEASRWTPPGTRYWWPAATYRSYTGLLHHWAEELSDRRDSVAADQIERWLFLPEHKR
;
A
#
# COMPACT_ATOMS: atom_id res chain seq x y z
N MET A 1 33.29 -6.23 33.24
CA MET A 1 32.91 -6.12 31.82
C MET A 1 31.45 -6.52 31.76
N GLU A 2 30.58 -5.55 31.98
CA GLU A 2 29.16 -5.75 32.22
C GLU A 2 28.43 -5.59 30.88
N VAL A 3 27.80 -6.67 30.43
CA VAL A 3 27.04 -6.69 29.17
C VAL A 3 25.75 -5.95 29.45
N ALA A 4 25.65 -4.72 28.95
CA ALA A 4 24.41 -3.95 28.98
C ALA A 4 23.37 -4.66 28.10
N THR A 5 22.41 -5.30 28.74
CA THR A 5 21.15 -5.76 28.14
C THR A 5 20.41 -4.53 27.61
N LEU A 6 20.18 -4.49 26.30
CA LEU A 6 19.26 -3.53 25.69
C LEU A 6 17.87 -3.72 26.32
N PRO A 7 17.15 -2.64 26.67
CA PRO A 7 15.83 -2.78 27.24
C PRO A 7 14.90 -3.41 26.20
N ASP A 8 14.21 -4.47 26.63
CA ASP A 8 12.97 -4.94 26.00
C ASP A 8 12.10 -3.71 25.73
N VAL A 9 11.77 -3.47 24.46
CA VAL A 9 10.82 -2.43 24.11
C VAL A 9 9.46 -2.97 24.53
N GLU A 10 9.11 -2.70 25.78
CA GLU A 10 7.77 -2.85 26.34
C GLU A 10 6.75 -2.44 25.30
N HIS A 11 5.75 -3.30 25.12
CA HIS A 11 4.49 -2.96 24.48
C HIS A 11 3.90 -1.76 25.22
N ALA A 12 4.26 -0.55 24.79
CA ALA A 12 3.54 0.65 25.18
C ALA A 12 2.09 0.41 24.81
N ASP A 13 1.22 0.34 25.82
CA ASP A 13 -0.22 0.17 25.67
C ASP A 13 -0.69 1.00 24.48
N ALA A 14 -1.02 0.31 23.39
CA ALA A 14 -1.49 0.96 22.19
C ALA A 14 -2.78 1.66 22.59
N VAL A 15 -2.78 2.99 22.62
CA VAL A 15 -3.98 3.77 22.87
C VAL A 15 -5.03 3.31 21.87
N VAL A 16 -5.99 2.51 22.34
CA VAL A 16 -7.07 1.97 21.52
C VAL A 16 -7.94 3.15 21.12
N ARG A 17 -7.95 3.47 19.84
CA ARG A 17 -8.76 4.57 19.31
C ARG A 17 -10.08 3.97 18.85
N PRO A 18 -11.24 4.51 19.29
CA PRO A 18 -12.53 3.97 18.90
C PRO A 18 -12.81 4.23 17.41
N VAL A 19 -13.65 3.39 16.82
CA VAL A 19 -14.21 3.61 15.48
C VAL A 19 -14.84 5.02 15.37
N PRO A 20 -14.48 5.84 14.37
CA PRO A 20 -15.09 7.15 14.17
C PRO A 20 -16.61 7.05 13.98
N PRO A 21 -17.44 7.91 14.62
CA PRO A 21 -18.89 7.89 14.42
C PRO A 21 -19.30 8.00 12.94
N ALA A 22 -18.61 8.84 12.17
CA ALA A 22 -18.85 9.01 10.74
C ALA A 22 -18.56 7.74 9.92
N LEU A 23 -17.59 6.92 10.35
CA LEU A 23 -17.29 5.62 9.75
C LEU A 23 -18.37 4.60 10.13
N ALA A 24 -18.77 4.56 11.41
CA ALA A 24 -19.79 3.64 11.91
C ALA A 24 -21.12 3.76 11.16
N SER A 25 -21.55 4.98 10.86
CA SER A 25 -22.77 5.25 10.09
C SER A 25 -22.56 5.29 8.57
N SER A 26 -21.35 4.98 8.07
CA SER A 26 -21.01 5.20 6.67
C SER A 26 -21.70 4.20 5.74
N ARG A 27 -22.37 4.75 4.72
CA ARG A 27 -22.95 4.01 3.59
C ARG A 27 -21.94 3.76 2.47
N THR A 28 -20.76 4.38 2.52
CA THR A 28 -19.75 4.25 1.46
C THR A 28 -18.91 2.99 1.59
N LEU A 29 -18.95 2.30 2.74
CA LEU A 29 -18.25 1.02 2.94
C LEU A 29 -18.72 -0.07 1.97
N GLY A 30 -20.04 -0.17 1.68
CA GLY A 30 -20.65 -1.01 0.64
C GLY A 30 -20.13 -2.46 0.50
N PRO A 31 -20.51 -3.20 -0.56
CA PRO A 31 -19.88 -4.48 -0.89
C PRO A 31 -18.42 -4.30 -1.33
N ARG A 32 -17.51 -5.15 -0.84
CA ARG A 32 -16.07 -5.07 -1.14
C ARG A 32 -15.80 -5.26 -2.63
N GLU A 33 -16.56 -6.12 -3.31
CA GLU A 33 -16.45 -6.38 -4.75
C GLU A 33 -16.61 -5.09 -5.54
N THR A 34 -17.64 -4.31 -5.22
CA THR A 34 -17.91 -3.04 -5.92
C THR A 34 -17.00 -1.92 -5.45
N ARG A 35 -16.77 -1.78 -4.14
CA ARG A 35 -16.08 -0.61 -3.57
C ARG A 35 -14.56 -0.73 -3.60
N ILE A 36 -14.03 -1.94 -3.55
CA ILE A 36 -12.60 -2.20 -3.54
C ILE A 36 -12.16 -2.80 -4.86
N LEU A 37 -12.65 -3.99 -5.24
CA LEU A 37 -12.15 -4.69 -6.42
C LEU A 37 -12.42 -3.89 -7.70
N GLY A 38 -13.64 -3.36 -7.85
CA GLY A 38 -14.03 -2.51 -8.98
C GLY A 38 -13.50 -1.07 -8.95
N HIS A 39 -12.61 -0.70 -8.03
CA HIS A 39 -12.02 0.64 -8.03
C HIS A 39 -11.02 0.80 -9.17
N ASP A 40 -11.40 1.56 -10.17
CA ASP A 40 -10.59 1.84 -11.35
C ASP A 40 -9.82 3.16 -11.30
N ILE A 41 -8.75 3.22 -12.11
CA ILE A 41 -8.03 4.43 -12.47
C ILE A 41 -7.68 4.36 -13.95
N ALA A 42 -7.88 5.47 -14.68
CA ALA A 42 -7.40 5.62 -16.05
C ALA A 42 -5.86 5.70 -16.09
N VAL A 43 -5.26 4.94 -17.00
CA VAL A 43 -3.82 4.78 -17.16
C VAL A 43 -3.39 4.99 -18.62
N ARG A 44 -2.10 4.83 -18.93
CA ARG A 44 -1.55 4.93 -20.30
C ARG A 44 -0.65 3.72 -20.59
N PRO A 45 -1.21 2.55 -20.92
CA PRO A 45 -0.43 1.31 -21.08
C PRO A 45 0.64 1.44 -22.17
N ASP A 46 0.34 2.09 -23.29
CA ASP A 46 1.30 2.31 -24.38
C ASP A 46 2.54 3.11 -23.94
N TRP A 47 2.36 4.08 -23.03
CA TRP A 47 3.49 4.83 -22.48
C TRP A 47 4.39 3.92 -21.66
N TRP A 48 3.81 3.05 -20.81
CA TRP A 48 4.57 2.09 -20.01
C TRP A 48 5.26 1.05 -20.88
N ALA A 49 4.56 0.46 -21.86
CA ALA A 49 5.14 -0.52 -22.78
C ALA A 49 6.35 0.06 -23.53
N LYS A 50 6.22 1.28 -24.04
CA LYS A 50 7.32 1.97 -24.71
C LYS A 50 8.51 2.19 -23.77
N GLU A 51 8.28 2.80 -22.61
CA GLU A 51 9.37 3.21 -21.72
C GLU A 51 10.05 2.00 -21.05
N LEU A 52 9.31 0.94 -20.74
CA LEU A 52 9.90 -0.33 -20.29
C LEU A 52 10.72 -0.98 -21.41
N GLY A 53 10.22 -0.98 -22.64
CA GLY A 53 10.94 -1.47 -23.82
C GLY A 53 12.27 -0.74 -24.06
N ASP A 54 12.27 0.58 -23.97
CA ASP A 54 13.49 1.41 -24.10
C ASP A 54 14.57 1.06 -23.04
N HIS A 55 14.17 0.41 -21.93
CA HIS A 55 15.04 -0.02 -20.84
C HIS A 55 15.29 -1.55 -20.79
N GLY A 56 14.87 -2.30 -21.82
CA GLY A 56 15.06 -3.75 -21.86
C GLY A 56 14.11 -4.55 -20.95
N LEU A 57 13.04 -3.93 -20.48
CA LEU A 57 12.03 -4.52 -19.57
C LEU A 57 10.68 -4.74 -20.30
N GLY A 58 10.69 -4.83 -21.63
CA GLY A 58 9.48 -4.86 -22.47
C GLY A 58 8.57 -6.08 -22.25
N GLU A 59 9.10 -7.18 -21.72
CA GLU A 59 8.33 -8.39 -21.37
C GLU A 59 7.57 -8.26 -20.04
N GLU A 60 7.84 -7.19 -19.27
CA GLU A 60 7.24 -6.94 -17.94
C GLU A 60 6.03 -6.00 -17.99
N THR A 61 5.39 -5.89 -19.15
CA THR A 61 4.16 -5.10 -19.32
C THR A 61 2.98 -5.74 -18.58
N PHE A 62 1.88 -4.99 -18.50
CA PHE A 62 0.65 -5.39 -17.85
C PHE A 62 -0.53 -5.05 -18.76
N ASP A 63 -1.58 -5.87 -18.68
CA ASP A 63 -2.81 -5.63 -19.40
C ASP A 63 -3.66 -4.58 -18.69
N ALA A 64 -4.15 -3.61 -19.46
CA ALA A 64 -5.05 -2.57 -19.01
C ALA A 64 -6.08 -2.31 -20.11
N PRO A 65 -7.07 -3.21 -20.28
CA PRO A 65 -8.11 -3.04 -21.29
C PRO A 65 -8.79 -1.69 -21.12
N GLU A 66 -9.11 -1.04 -22.24
CA GLU A 66 -9.70 0.30 -22.25
C GLU A 66 -8.84 1.38 -21.56
N SER A 67 -7.54 1.12 -21.38
CA SER A 67 -6.62 1.98 -20.63
C SER A 67 -7.06 2.22 -19.18
N VAL A 68 -7.64 1.19 -18.57
CA VAL A 68 -8.10 1.20 -17.18
C VAL A 68 -7.41 0.08 -16.38
N LEU A 69 -7.08 0.37 -15.13
CA LEU A 69 -6.68 -0.65 -14.15
C LEU A 69 -7.57 -0.57 -12.92
N THR A 70 -8.16 -1.70 -12.55
CA THR A 70 -8.90 -1.89 -11.30
C THR A 70 -7.98 -2.42 -10.19
N ARG A 71 -8.36 -2.24 -8.93
CA ARG A 71 -7.66 -2.93 -7.83
C ARG A 71 -7.71 -4.45 -7.99
N GLY A 72 -8.79 -4.99 -8.56
CA GLY A 72 -8.90 -6.41 -8.90
C GLY A 72 -7.79 -6.89 -9.84
N ASP A 73 -7.50 -6.13 -10.90
CA ASP A 73 -6.42 -6.45 -11.84
C ASP A 73 -5.05 -6.45 -11.14
N LEU A 74 -4.83 -5.47 -10.26
CA LEU A 74 -3.57 -5.39 -9.49
C LEU A 74 -3.46 -6.53 -8.47
N PHE A 75 -4.55 -6.98 -7.88
CA PHE A 75 -4.54 -8.15 -6.99
C PHE A 75 -4.27 -9.45 -7.75
N ALA A 76 -4.78 -9.60 -8.97
CA ALA A 76 -4.46 -10.74 -9.82
C ALA A 76 -2.95 -10.80 -10.12
N LEU A 77 -2.33 -9.66 -10.45
CA LEU A 77 -0.86 -9.56 -10.56
C LEU A 77 -0.17 -9.86 -9.23
N GLY A 78 -0.75 -9.43 -8.11
CA GLY A 78 -0.21 -9.66 -6.76
C GLY A 78 -0.17 -11.12 -6.32
N GLN A 79 -1.07 -11.96 -6.83
CA GLN A 79 -1.03 -13.41 -6.59
C GLN A 79 0.27 -14.04 -7.11
N HIS A 80 0.76 -13.53 -8.25
CA HIS A 80 1.97 -13.99 -8.93
C HIS A 80 3.25 -13.26 -8.53
N ALA A 81 3.17 -12.23 -7.68
CA ALA A 81 4.34 -11.39 -7.34
C ALA A 81 5.43 -12.14 -6.55
N THR A 82 5.17 -13.36 -6.09
CA THR A 82 6.11 -14.24 -5.40
C THR A 82 6.67 -15.36 -6.30
N ASP A 83 6.22 -15.46 -7.54
CA ASP A 83 6.57 -16.57 -8.42
C ASP A 83 8.00 -16.40 -8.94
N ASP A 84 8.35 -15.17 -9.34
CA ASP A 84 9.67 -14.81 -9.83
C ASP A 84 9.92 -13.27 -9.75
N PRO A 85 11.19 -12.83 -9.84
CA PRO A 85 11.55 -11.40 -9.81
C PRO A 85 10.87 -10.53 -10.88
N ALA A 86 10.63 -11.05 -12.09
CA ALA A 86 9.99 -10.29 -13.15
C ALA A 86 8.48 -10.11 -12.89
N SER A 87 7.82 -11.12 -12.32
CA SER A 87 6.43 -11.02 -11.86
C SER A 87 6.26 -9.98 -10.75
N ALA A 88 7.20 -9.89 -9.81
CA ALA A 88 7.23 -8.82 -8.81
C ALA A 88 7.40 -7.41 -9.44
N ARG A 89 8.28 -7.27 -10.44
CA ARG A 89 8.44 -6.01 -11.18
C ARG A 89 7.22 -5.66 -12.02
N ARG A 90 6.55 -6.65 -12.64
CA ARG A 90 5.28 -6.44 -13.35
C ARG A 90 4.20 -5.85 -12.44
N LEU A 91 4.06 -6.38 -11.21
CA LEU A 91 3.18 -5.78 -10.20
C LEU A 91 3.60 -4.34 -9.85
N LEU A 92 4.91 -4.09 -9.68
CA LEU A 92 5.43 -2.74 -9.44
C LEU A 92 5.01 -1.77 -10.55
N TRP A 93 5.14 -2.15 -11.82
CA TRP A 93 4.78 -1.31 -12.96
C TRP A 93 3.28 -1.01 -13.01
N ALA A 94 2.43 -2.03 -12.83
CA ALA A 94 0.98 -1.83 -12.74
C ALA A 94 0.60 -0.93 -11.54
N THR A 95 1.26 -1.12 -10.39
CA THR A 95 1.05 -0.31 -9.19
C THR A 95 1.43 1.16 -9.41
N LEU A 96 2.59 1.42 -10.04
CA LEU A 96 3.01 2.78 -10.35
C LEU A 96 2.11 3.42 -11.40
N SER A 97 1.67 2.65 -12.40
CA SER A 97 0.69 3.08 -13.39
C SER A 97 -0.61 3.52 -12.72
N TRP A 98 -1.20 2.66 -11.89
CA TRP A 98 -2.42 2.94 -11.14
C TRP A 98 -2.26 4.13 -10.18
N GLY A 99 -1.17 4.17 -9.40
CA GLY A 99 -0.93 5.21 -8.42
C GLY A 99 -0.62 6.59 -9.01
N THR A 100 -0.19 6.65 -10.27
CA THR A 100 0.11 7.91 -10.97
C THR A 100 -0.95 8.29 -12.00
N GLY A 101 -1.82 7.36 -12.39
CA GLY A 101 -2.81 7.51 -13.44
C GLY A 101 -2.16 7.93 -14.76
N THR A 102 -2.72 8.96 -15.39
CA THR A 102 -2.21 9.53 -16.65
C THR A 102 -1.02 10.49 -16.47
N LYS A 103 -0.58 10.75 -15.23
CA LYS A 103 0.54 11.64 -14.92
C LYS A 103 1.80 10.81 -14.72
N HIS A 104 2.86 11.02 -15.49
CA HIS A 104 4.07 10.16 -15.40
C HIS A 104 5.27 10.81 -14.72
N ARG A 105 5.03 11.75 -13.79
CA ARG A 105 6.11 12.43 -13.07
C ARG A 105 6.96 11.41 -12.32
N ASN A 106 8.29 11.50 -12.49
CA ASN A 106 9.31 10.64 -11.89
C ASN A 106 9.29 9.16 -12.34
N ASN A 107 8.32 8.69 -13.14
CA ASN A 107 8.25 7.28 -13.54
C ASN A 107 9.45 6.86 -14.39
N ARG A 108 9.96 7.72 -15.29
CA ARG A 108 11.22 7.45 -16.01
C ARG A 108 12.41 7.23 -15.08
N ALA A 109 12.52 8.04 -14.02
CA ALA A 109 13.59 7.90 -13.05
C ALA A 109 13.47 6.62 -12.22
N ARG A 110 12.23 6.18 -11.94
CA ARG A 110 11.95 4.89 -11.26
C ARG A 110 12.33 3.71 -12.17
N ILE A 111 11.90 3.74 -13.43
CA ILE A 111 12.26 2.71 -14.43
C ILE A 111 13.79 2.63 -14.55
N ALA A 112 14.46 3.76 -14.76
CA ALA A 112 15.92 3.80 -14.83
C ALA A 112 16.61 3.34 -13.53
N SER A 113 15.99 3.53 -12.36
CA SER A 113 16.52 3.02 -11.09
C SER A 113 16.47 1.50 -11.04
N VAL A 114 15.38 0.88 -11.49
CA VAL A 114 15.24 -0.58 -11.52
C VAL A 114 16.11 -1.19 -12.62
N ALA A 115 16.18 -0.57 -13.80
CA ALA A 115 16.97 -1.07 -14.93
C ALA A 115 18.49 -1.13 -14.67
N ARG A 116 18.99 -0.48 -13.61
CA ARG A 116 20.42 -0.60 -13.21
C ARG A 116 20.74 -1.94 -12.56
N ASP A 117 19.76 -2.56 -11.91
CA ASP A 117 19.88 -3.85 -11.23
C ASP A 117 18.50 -4.52 -11.19
N PRO A 118 17.99 -4.99 -12.35
CA PRO A 118 16.64 -5.52 -12.42
C PRO A 118 16.49 -6.74 -11.53
N ASP A 119 17.47 -7.64 -11.53
CA ASP A 119 17.44 -8.90 -10.78
C ASP A 119 17.49 -8.66 -9.26
N GLY A 120 18.41 -7.83 -8.77
CA GLY A 120 18.50 -7.51 -7.34
C GLY A 120 17.26 -6.78 -6.83
N VAL A 121 16.76 -5.79 -7.57
CA VAL A 121 15.51 -5.10 -7.22
C VAL A 121 14.31 -6.05 -7.29
N GLY A 122 14.22 -6.89 -8.31
CA GLY A 122 13.14 -7.87 -8.45
C GLY A 122 13.12 -8.89 -7.32
N ALA A 123 14.28 -9.41 -6.90
CA ALA A 123 14.39 -10.31 -5.75
C ALA A 123 13.97 -9.61 -4.45
N ALA A 124 14.34 -8.34 -4.26
CA ALA A 124 13.92 -7.57 -3.09
C ALA A 124 12.40 -7.27 -3.10
N LEU A 125 11.82 -6.96 -4.25
CA LEU A 125 10.36 -6.79 -4.42
C LEU A 125 9.61 -8.08 -4.13
N MET A 126 10.10 -9.21 -4.66
CA MET A 126 9.55 -10.54 -4.39
C MET A 126 9.57 -10.82 -2.88
N LYS A 127 10.67 -10.51 -2.21
CA LYS A 127 10.77 -10.66 -0.75
C LYS A 127 9.78 -9.78 0.00
N ALA A 128 9.63 -8.52 -0.42
CA ALA A 128 8.65 -7.61 0.17
C ALA A 128 7.21 -8.09 -0.06
N ALA A 129 6.93 -8.70 -1.21
CA ALA A 129 5.63 -9.30 -1.53
C ALA A 129 5.31 -10.53 -0.66
N GLU A 130 6.30 -11.40 -0.40
CA GLU A 130 6.12 -12.50 0.56
C GLU A 130 5.78 -11.97 1.96
N LEU A 131 6.55 -10.99 2.45
CA LEU A 131 6.37 -10.42 3.78
C LEU A 131 5.04 -9.67 3.90
N SER A 132 4.57 -9.03 2.83
CA SER A 132 3.34 -8.22 2.90
C SER A 132 2.09 -9.05 3.23
N ARG A 133 2.14 -10.36 3.00
CA ARG A 133 1.08 -11.32 3.31
C ARG A 133 0.93 -11.59 4.81
N THR A 134 1.96 -11.36 5.63
CA THR A 134 1.96 -11.75 7.05
C THR A 134 2.53 -10.71 8.02
N ASP A 135 3.41 -9.81 7.58
CA ASP A 135 4.06 -8.82 8.42
C ASP A 135 4.24 -7.47 7.71
N ALA A 136 3.32 -6.54 7.99
CA ALA A 136 3.37 -5.18 7.44
C ALA A 136 4.64 -4.40 7.84
N TYR A 137 5.22 -4.67 9.01
CA TYR A 137 6.44 -3.98 9.46
C TYR A 137 7.65 -4.45 8.67
N ALA A 138 7.86 -5.76 8.59
CA ALA A 138 8.97 -6.35 7.85
C ALA A 138 8.85 -6.03 6.34
N ALA A 139 7.64 -6.09 5.78
CA ALA A 139 7.39 -5.72 4.40
C ALA A 139 7.73 -4.25 4.10
N TYR A 140 7.41 -3.34 5.03
CA TYR A 140 7.79 -1.93 4.91
C TYR A 140 9.31 -1.74 4.93
N GLN A 141 10.00 -2.41 5.86
CA GLN A 141 11.46 -2.34 5.95
C GLN A 141 12.14 -2.86 4.69
N ALA A 142 11.61 -3.93 4.08
CA ALA A 142 12.12 -4.47 2.82
C ALA A 142 12.03 -3.46 1.67
N MET A 143 11.04 -2.55 1.68
CA MET A 143 10.91 -1.47 0.69
C MET A 143 11.77 -0.24 1.02
N ALA A 144 12.29 -0.16 2.24
CA ALA A 144 13.06 0.98 2.73
C ALA A 144 14.37 0.55 3.47
N PRO A 145 15.24 -0.27 2.84
CA PRO A 145 16.47 -0.75 3.47
C PRO A 145 17.35 0.42 3.91
N ASP A 146 17.89 0.34 5.14
CA ASP A 146 18.69 1.39 5.77
C ASP A 146 18.04 2.78 5.77
N GLY A 147 16.71 2.84 5.77
CA GLY A 147 15.95 4.09 5.71
C GLY A 147 16.00 4.80 4.36
N ARG A 148 16.36 4.08 3.28
CA ARG A 148 16.38 4.58 1.90
C ARG A 148 15.40 3.79 1.04
N ASN A 149 14.78 4.43 0.06
CA ASN A 149 13.88 3.71 -0.85
C ASN A 149 14.65 2.64 -1.64
N LEU A 150 14.10 1.42 -1.69
CA LEU A 150 14.58 0.35 -2.55
C LEU A 150 14.67 0.81 -4.02
N VAL A 151 13.64 1.53 -4.49
CA VAL A 151 13.61 2.15 -5.82
C VAL A 151 13.68 3.68 -5.67
N SER A 152 14.62 4.31 -6.37
CA SER A 152 14.79 5.77 -6.33
C SER A 152 13.48 6.48 -6.69
N PHE A 153 13.15 7.55 -5.96
CA PHE A 153 11.90 8.32 -6.13
C PHE A 153 10.59 7.53 -5.90
N MET A 154 10.66 6.34 -5.32
CA MET A 154 9.52 5.55 -4.91
C MET A 154 9.38 5.59 -3.38
N GLY A 155 8.83 6.70 -2.87
CA GLY A 155 8.57 6.84 -1.43
C GLY A 155 7.39 5.98 -0.93
N PRO A 156 7.17 5.99 0.39
CA PRO A 156 6.10 5.24 1.06
C PRO A 156 4.72 5.29 0.42
N PRO A 157 4.20 6.45 -0.03
CA PRO A 157 2.89 6.50 -0.69
C PRO A 157 2.73 5.56 -1.90
N PHE A 158 3.83 5.20 -2.57
CA PHE A 158 3.82 4.28 -3.70
C PHE A 158 4.17 2.87 -3.27
N PHE A 159 5.17 2.66 -2.43
CA PHE A 159 5.52 1.30 -2.06
C PHE A 159 4.49 0.64 -1.14
N THR A 160 3.75 1.39 -0.30
CA THR A 160 2.64 0.78 0.46
C THR A 160 1.51 0.32 -0.46
N LYS A 161 1.37 0.94 -1.66
CA LYS A 161 0.45 0.43 -2.70
C LYS A 161 0.94 -0.91 -3.24
N PHE A 162 2.24 -1.03 -3.51
CA PHE A 162 2.83 -2.30 -3.93
C PHE A 162 2.61 -3.39 -2.87
N LEU A 163 2.92 -3.10 -1.60
CA LEU A 163 2.71 -4.04 -0.49
C LEU A 163 1.25 -4.48 -0.35
N TYR A 164 0.31 -3.52 -0.46
CA TYR A 164 -1.13 -3.80 -0.44
C TYR A 164 -1.54 -4.73 -1.58
N PHE A 165 -1.16 -4.45 -2.83
CA PHE A 165 -1.55 -5.29 -3.96
C PHE A 165 -0.85 -6.66 -3.95
N ALA A 166 0.38 -6.74 -3.44
CA ALA A 166 1.12 -8.01 -3.27
C ALA A 166 0.45 -8.97 -2.28
N GLY A 167 -0.47 -8.49 -1.44
CA GLY A 167 -1.33 -9.32 -0.61
C GLY A 167 -2.36 -10.14 -1.39
N GLY A 168 -2.45 -9.98 -2.71
CA GLY A 168 -3.21 -10.87 -3.60
C GLY A 168 -4.72 -10.80 -3.45
N GLY A 169 -5.23 -9.73 -2.84
CA GLY A 169 -6.67 -9.49 -2.63
C GLY A 169 -7.26 -10.14 -1.39
N SER A 170 -6.46 -10.85 -0.59
CA SER A 170 -6.89 -11.40 0.70
C SER A 170 -7.34 -10.28 1.63
N PRO A 171 -8.58 -10.27 2.15
CA PRO A 171 -9.02 -9.23 3.09
C PRO A 171 -8.23 -9.23 4.41
N ASP A 172 -7.60 -10.35 4.75
CA ASP A 172 -6.90 -10.56 6.02
C ASP A 172 -5.41 -10.19 5.96
N HIS A 173 -4.85 -9.86 4.78
CA HIS A 173 -3.44 -9.49 4.72
C HIS A 173 -3.20 -8.15 5.47
N PRO A 174 -2.07 -8.00 6.18
CA PRO A 174 -1.89 -6.88 7.10
C PRO A 174 -1.61 -5.55 6.40
N CYS A 175 -1.14 -5.55 5.14
CA CYS A 175 -0.74 -4.32 4.46
C CYS A 175 -1.93 -3.51 3.96
N LEU A 176 -1.90 -2.18 4.14
CA LEU A 176 -2.87 -1.22 3.58
C LEU A 176 -2.14 -0.07 2.90
N ILE A 177 -2.83 0.70 2.05
CA ILE A 177 -2.23 1.87 1.42
C ILE A 177 -2.16 3.01 2.45
N LEU A 178 -0.99 3.60 2.64
CA LEU A 178 -0.81 4.82 3.41
C LEU A 178 -0.23 5.93 2.52
N ASP A 179 -1.03 6.94 2.22
CA ASP A 179 -0.54 8.14 1.56
C ASP A 179 -0.96 9.43 2.28
N SER A 180 -0.59 10.58 1.71
CA SER A 180 -0.86 11.86 2.35
C SER A 180 -2.35 12.18 2.46
N VAL A 181 -3.22 11.59 1.64
CA VAL A 181 -4.67 11.77 1.74
C VAL A 181 -5.16 10.99 2.95
N VAL A 182 -4.83 9.70 3.03
CA VAL A 182 -5.19 8.84 4.17
C VAL A 182 -4.65 9.40 5.49
N ALA A 183 -3.36 9.74 5.53
CA ALA A 183 -2.72 10.32 6.71
C ALA A 183 -3.38 11.63 7.17
N ARG A 184 -3.80 12.48 6.22
CA ARG A 184 -4.52 13.72 6.52
C ARG A 184 -5.93 13.44 7.02
N SER A 185 -6.64 12.50 6.41
CA SER A 185 -7.99 12.13 6.85
C SER A 185 -7.98 11.63 8.29
N LEU A 186 -7.01 10.78 8.67
CA LEU A 186 -6.83 10.31 10.05
C LEU A 186 -6.55 11.47 11.04
N ALA A 187 -5.75 12.44 10.63
CA ALA A 187 -5.44 13.63 11.44
C ALA A 187 -6.63 14.59 11.60
N ASN A 188 -7.63 14.50 10.71
CA ASN A 188 -8.81 15.36 10.70
C ASN A 188 -10.05 14.69 11.31
N LEU A 189 -9.95 13.46 11.81
CA LEU A 189 -11.05 12.82 12.54
C LEU A 189 -11.36 13.57 13.84
N ASP A 190 -12.54 13.28 14.37
CA ASP A 190 -13.00 13.75 15.69
C ASP A 190 -12.01 13.31 16.78
N GLU A 191 -11.90 14.10 17.86
CA GLU A 191 -10.80 14.03 18.84
C GLU A 191 -10.49 12.62 19.37
N ALA A 192 -11.52 11.84 19.72
CA ALA A 192 -11.35 10.49 20.25
C ALA A 192 -10.70 9.52 19.24
N SER A 193 -11.07 9.62 17.97
CA SER A 193 -10.57 8.74 16.90
C SER A 193 -9.40 9.34 16.11
N ARG A 194 -9.06 10.61 16.36
CA ARG A 194 -7.98 11.33 15.68
C ARG A 194 -6.66 10.59 15.86
N TRP A 195 -5.96 10.43 14.74
CA TRP A 195 -4.60 9.92 14.77
C TRP A 195 -3.74 10.68 13.77
N THR A 196 -2.70 11.34 14.26
CA THR A 196 -1.68 11.96 13.42
C THR A 196 -0.53 10.97 13.28
N PRO A 197 -0.30 10.38 12.10
CA PRO A 197 0.77 9.41 11.93
C PRO A 197 2.13 10.08 12.20
N PRO A 198 2.94 9.57 13.15
CA PRO A 198 4.28 10.10 13.38
C PRO A 198 5.16 10.02 12.12
N GLY A 199 5.99 11.03 11.89
CA GLY A 199 6.83 11.11 10.69
C GLY A 199 6.69 12.44 9.98
N THR A 200 7.06 12.47 8.70
CA THR A 200 6.94 13.66 7.85
C THR A 200 6.00 13.42 6.69
N ARG A 201 5.63 14.49 5.99
CA ARG A 201 4.80 14.39 4.80
C ARG A 201 5.53 13.53 3.76
N TYR A 202 4.95 12.36 3.45
CA TYR A 202 5.50 11.34 2.54
C TYR A 202 6.61 10.45 3.12
N TRP A 203 6.89 10.50 4.43
CA TRP A 203 7.81 9.56 5.07
C TRP A 203 7.34 9.15 6.46
N TRP A 204 7.08 7.86 6.64
CA TRP A 204 6.64 7.29 7.91
C TRP A 204 7.61 6.21 8.37
N PRO A 205 7.93 6.09 9.66
CA PRO A 205 8.66 4.93 10.15
C PRO A 205 7.86 3.63 9.94
N ALA A 206 8.56 2.48 9.81
CA ALA A 206 7.91 1.18 9.72
C ALA A 206 6.97 0.90 10.92
N ALA A 207 7.36 1.37 12.13
CA ALA A 207 6.52 1.27 13.32
C ALA A 207 5.20 2.06 13.16
N THR A 208 5.25 3.26 12.57
CA THR A 208 4.05 4.05 12.25
C THR A 208 3.17 3.34 11.23
N TYR A 209 3.76 2.72 10.20
CA TYR A 209 3.00 1.95 9.23
C TYR A 209 2.30 0.74 9.87
N ARG A 210 2.98 -0.01 10.75
CA ARG A 210 2.36 -1.10 11.52
C ARG A 210 1.23 -0.62 12.42
N SER A 211 1.41 0.49 13.13
CA SER A 211 0.35 1.07 13.97
C SER A 211 -0.85 1.52 13.12
N TYR A 212 -0.61 2.09 11.94
CA TYR A 212 -1.67 2.44 10.99
C TYR A 212 -2.48 1.22 10.56
N THR A 213 -1.81 0.17 10.08
CA THR A 213 -2.53 -1.00 9.58
C THR A 213 -3.28 -1.72 10.70
N GLY A 214 -2.64 -1.89 11.86
CA GLY A 214 -3.27 -2.48 13.05
C GLY A 214 -4.51 -1.69 13.51
N LEU A 215 -4.47 -0.36 13.47
CA LEU A 215 -5.62 0.48 13.81
C LEU A 215 -6.82 0.21 12.90
N LEU A 216 -6.60 0.11 11.58
CA LEU A 216 -7.68 -0.10 10.62
C LEU A 216 -8.23 -1.53 10.67
N HIS A 217 -7.37 -2.53 10.89
CA HIS A 217 -7.82 -3.91 11.14
C HIS A 217 -8.67 -4.00 12.41
N HIS A 218 -8.23 -3.36 13.49
CA HIS A 218 -9.03 -3.29 14.71
C HIS A 218 -10.40 -2.62 14.50
N TRP A 219 -10.46 -1.51 13.75
CA TRP A 219 -11.75 -0.89 13.40
C TRP A 219 -12.63 -1.77 12.52
N ALA A 220 -12.04 -2.56 11.62
CA ALA A 220 -12.76 -3.51 10.77
C ALA A 220 -13.37 -4.66 11.59
N GLU A 221 -12.64 -5.19 12.56
CA GLU A 221 -13.14 -6.18 13.54
C GLU A 221 -14.32 -5.60 14.34
N GLU A 222 -14.14 -4.43 14.98
CA GLU A 222 -15.21 -3.81 15.78
C GLU A 222 -16.48 -3.51 14.97
N LEU A 223 -16.33 -3.16 13.69
CA LEU A 223 -17.47 -2.93 12.80
C LEU A 223 -18.13 -4.24 12.40
N SER A 224 -17.35 -5.28 12.09
CA SER A 224 -17.87 -6.59 11.68
C SER A 224 -18.70 -7.27 12.78
N ASP A 225 -18.45 -6.94 14.05
CA ASP A 225 -19.30 -7.39 15.17
C ASP A 225 -20.71 -6.78 15.16
N ARG A 226 -20.92 -5.69 14.43
CA ARG A 226 -22.14 -4.86 14.50
C ARG A 226 -22.92 -4.79 13.18
N ARG A 227 -22.35 -5.28 12.08
CA ARG A 227 -22.90 -5.22 10.70
C ARG A 227 -22.25 -6.30 9.84
N ASP A 228 -22.67 -6.37 8.57
CA ASP A 228 -22.02 -7.21 7.56
C ASP A 228 -20.50 -7.01 7.58
N SER A 229 -19.77 -8.10 7.31
CA SER A 229 -18.30 -8.15 7.32
C SER A 229 -17.67 -6.93 6.63
N VAL A 230 -16.78 -6.25 7.36
CA VAL A 230 -16.03 -5.09 6.91
C VAL A 230 -14.55 -5.46 6.89
N ALA A 231 -13.90 -5.34 5.75
CA ALA A 231 -12.45 -5.46 5.63
C ALA A 231 -11.76 -4.11 5.89
N ALA A 232 -10.52 -4.16 6.38
CA ALA A 232 -9.73 -2.96 6.69
C ALA A 232 -9.47 -2.08 5.45
N ASP A 233 -9.44 -2.66 4.25
CA ASP A 233 -9.28 -1.93 2.99
C ASP A 233 -10.52 -1.11 2.58
N GLN A 234 -11.71 -1.49 3.04
CA GLN A 234 -12.91 -0.67 2.93
C GLN A 234 -12.78 0.60 3.76
N ILE A 235 -12.14 0.51 4.93
CA ILE A 235 -11.88 1.65 5.81
C ILE A 235 -10.75 2.53 5.24
N GLU A 236 -9.68 1.94 4.69
CA GLU A 236 -8.67 2.67 3.90
C GLU A 236 -9.34 3.51 2.81
N ARG A 237 -10.26 2.88 2.07
CA ARG A 237 -10.92 3.56 0.96
C ARG A 237 -11.81 4.68 1.45
N TRP A 238 -12.53 4.46 2.54
CA TRP A 238 -13.33 5.49 3.21
C TRP A 238 -12.48 6.71 3.57
N LEU A 239 -11.29 6.51 4.15
CA LEU A 239 -10.35 7.61 4.46
C LEU A 239 -9.86 8.34 3.20
N PHE A 240 -9.81 7.67 2.06
CA PHE A 240 -9.39 8.28 0.80
C PHE A 240 -10.46 9.19 0.18
N LEU A 241 -11.75 8.87 0.40
CA LEU A 241 -12.87 9.60 -0.18
C LEU A 241 -12.91 11.07 0.30
N PRO A 242 -13.25 12.02 -0.59
CA PRO A 242 -13.32 13.44 -0.23
C PRO A 242 -14.47 13.78 0.73
N GLU A 243 -15.49 12.92 0.82
CA GLU A 243 -16.79 13.19 1.48
C GLU A 243 -16.72 13.32 3.02
N HIS A 244 -15.58 13.03 3.64
CA HIS A 244 -15.40 13.12 5.10
C HIS A 244 -14.46 14.24 5.53
N LYS A 245 -14.00 15.05 4.57
CA LYS A 245 -13.15 16.23 4.80
C LYS A 245 -14.08 17.41 5.11
N ARG A 246 -14.40 17.59 6.39
CA ARG A 246 -14.96 18.85 6.90
C ARG A 246 -13.89 19.95 6.84
#